data_AF-A0A5Q4Z7C5-F1
#
_entry.id   AF-A0A5Q4Z7C5-F1
#
_cell.length_a   1.000
_cell.length_b   1.000
_cell.length_c   1.000
_cell.angle_alpha   90.00
_cell.angle_beta   90.00
_cell.angle_gamma   90.00
#
_symmetry.space_group_name_H-M   'P 1'
#
loop_
_entity.id
_entity.type
_entity.pdbx_description
1 polymer ?
#
loop_
_entity_poly.entity_id
_entity_poly.type
_entity_poly.pdbx_seq_one_letter_code
_entity_poly.pdbx_strand_id
1 'polypeptide(L)' 'MPNLIDHIMENRELRYRIIELAIPFSIIGGTMSSICMLLARYYR' A
#
# COMPACT_ATOMS: atom_id res chain seq x y z
N MET A 1 -4.47 25.04 -8.32
CA MET A 1 -5.17 23.78 -8.68
C MET A 1 -5.59 23.12 -7.37
N PRO A 2 -6.88 22.86 -7.10
CA PRO A 2 -7.22 21.99 -5.99
C PRO A 2 -6.53 20.64 -6.24
N ASN A 3 -5.75 20.17 -5.28
CA ASN A 3 -5.01 18.92 -5.45
C ASN A 3 -6.02 17.78 -5.60
N LEU A 4 -5.76 16.90 -6.57
CA LEU A 4 -6.54 15.67 -6.74
C LEU A 4 -6.58 14.86 -5.44
N ILE A 5 -5.49 14.93 -4.66
CA ILE A 5 -5.35 14.31 -3.35
C ILE A 5 -6.33 14.92 -2.33
N ASP A 6 -6.50 16.24 -2.31
CA ASP A 6 -7.43 16.91 -1.38
C ASP A 6 -8.88 16.52 -1.70
N HIS A 7 -9.24 16.47 -2.99
CA HIS A 7 -10.56 16.03 -3.43
C HIS A 7 -10.84 14.55 -3.10
N ILE A 8 -9.82 13.70 -3.16
CA ILE A 8 -9.90 12.28 -2.76
C ILE A 8 -9.99 12.15 -1.23
N MET A 9 -9.30 12.99 -0.47
CA MET A 9 -9.33 12.96 1.00
C MET A 9 -10.65 13.50 1.58
N GLU A 10 -11.26 14.50 0.95
CA GLU A 10 -12.59 15.02 1.31
C GLU A 10 -13.70 13.99 1.04
N ASN A 11 -13.60 13.24 -0.06
CA ASN A 11 -14.59 12.23 -0.43
C ASN A 11 -14.35 10.90 0.31
N ARG A 12 -15.10 10.69 1.39
CA ARG A 12 -14.98 9.50 2.25
C ARG A 12 -15.16 8.18 1.50
N GLU A 13 -16.05 8.12 0.51
CA GLU A 13 -16.25 6.92 -0.32
C GLU A 13 -15.06 6.61 -1.24
N LEU A 14 -14.51 7.64 -1.90
CA LEU A 14 -13.33 7.47 -2.76
C LEU A 14 -12.11 7.03 -1.94
N ARG A 15 -11.92 7.64 -0.77
CA ARG A 15 -10.87 7.22 0.17
C ARG A 15 -11.03 5.76 0.57
N TYR A 16 -12.24 5.31 0.89
CA TYR A 16 -12.49 3.93 1.30
C TYR A 16 -12.16 2.95 0.17
N ARG A 17 -12.60 3.22 -1.06
CA ARG A 17 -12.29 2.38 -2.23
C ARG A 17 -10.80 2.30 -2.54
N ILE A 18 -10.06 3.40 -2.36
CA ILE A 18 -8.60 3.42 -2.54
C ILE A 18 -7.90 2.60 -1.47
N ILE A 19 -8.34 2.71 -0.21
CA ILE A 19 -7.80 1.88 0.88
C ILE A 19 -8.09 0.40 0.62
N GLU A 20 -9.31 0.07 0.22
CA GLU A 20 -9.72 -1.30 -0.12
C GLU A 20 -8.87 -1.88 -1.27
N LEU A 21 -8.56 -1.06 -2.28
CA LEU A 21 -7.64 -1.44 -3.35
C LEU A 21 -6.20 -1.62 -2.83
N ALA A 22 -5.75 -0.79 -1.89
CA ALA A 22 -4.37 -0.80 -1.38
C ALA A 22 -4.08 -1.97 -0.41
N ILE A 23 -5.08 -2.46 0.33
CA ILE A 23 -4.95 -3.58 1.27
C ILE A 23 -4.27 -4.81 0.65
N PRO A 24 -4.74 -5.40 -0.46
CA PRO A 24 -4.11 -6.59 -1.04
C PRO A 24 -2.66 -6.32 -1.46
N PHE A 25 -2.36 -5.15 -2.02
CA PHE A 25 -0.98 -4.78 -2.38
C PHE A 25 -0.07 -4.64 -1.17
N SER A 26 -0.56 -4.09 -0.06
CA SER A 26 0.21 -4.00 1.18
C SER A 26 0.55 -5.37 1.77
N ILE A 27 -0.37 -6.35 1.67
CA ILE A 27 -0.14 -7.73 2.12
C ILE A 27 0.91 -8.41 1.24
N ILE A 28 0.79 -8.29 -0.09
CA ILE A 28 1.75 -8.86 -1.05
C ILE A 28 3.12 -8.20 -0.88
N GLY A 29 3.17 -6.87 -0.76
CA GLY A 29 4.40 -6.11 -0.55
C GLY A 29 5.08 -6.47 0.77
N GLY A 30 4.30 -6.61 1.85
CA GLY A 30 4.82 -7.00 3.17
C GLY A 30 5.38 -8.42 3.18
N THR A 31 4.69 -9.37 2.56
CA THR A 31 5.17 -10.76 2.45
C THR A 31 6.43 -10.86 1.59
N MET A 32 6.46 -10.19 0.43
CA MET A 32 7.65 -10.12 -0.42
C MET A 32 8.84 -9.49 0.32
N SER A 33 8.62 -8.36 1.00
CA SER A 33 9.67 -7.69 1.79
C SER A 33 10.22 -8.61 2.88
N SER A 34 9.33 -9.33 3.59
CA SER A 34 9.73 -10.31 4.61
C SER A 34 10.57 -11.45 4.02
N ILE A 35 10.17 -12.00 2.87
CA ILE A 35 10.91 -13.07 2.19
C ILE A 35 12.28 -12.57 1.73
N CYS A 36 12.34 -11.39 1.10
CA CYS A 36 13.60 -10.77 0.70
C CYS A 36 14.53 -10.53 1.89
N MET A 37 14.00 -10.09 3.03
CA MET A 37 14.78 -9.88 4.25
C MET A 37 15.32 -11.20 4.83
N LEU A 38 14.54 -12.28 4.80
CA LEU A 38 15.00 -13.62 5.20
C LEU A 38 16.07 -14.16 4.26
N LEU A 39 15.87 -14.05 2.95
CA LEU A 39 16.85 -14.44 1.94
C LEU A 39 18.15 -13.64 2.10
N ALA A 40 18.06 -12.32 2.31
CA ALA A 40 19.22 -11.47 2.51
C ALA A 40 20.03 -11.85 3.77
N ARG A 41 19.41 -12.48 4.77
CA ARG A 41 20.11 -13.05 5.93
C ARG A 41 20.69 -14.43 5.66
N TYR A 42 20.03 -15.24 4.84
CA TYR A 42 20.51 -16.58 4.48
C TYR A 42 21.69 -16.58 3.51
N TYR A 43 21.74 -15.60 2.60
CA TYR A 43 22.81 -15.44 1.61
C TYR A 43 24.02 -14.65 2.13
N ARG A 44 23.99 -14.20 3.38
CA ARG A 44 25.06 -13.43 4.02
C ARG A 44 25.75 -14.28 5.07
#